data_AF-R6NCT7-F1
#
_entry.id   AF-R6NCT7-F1
#
_cell.length_a   1.000
_cell.length_b   1.000
_cell.length_c   1.000
_cell.angle_alpha   90.00
_cell.angle_beta   90.00
_cell.angle_gamma   90.00
#
_symmetry.space_group_name_H-M   'P 1'
#
loop_
_entity.id
_entity.type
_entity.pdbx_description
1 polymer ?
#
loop_
_entity_poly.entity_id
_entity_poly.type
_entity_poly.pdbx_seq_one_letter_code
_entity_poly.pdbx_strand_id
1 'polypeptide(L)'
;MANETIMRFQIADYLGIPGDSDTTYALMGAGFNTLDENPAAQLDTKAYINDKAASSIVKGYQPQFPFDTDLIKSEEAVMELYKIGRDELTGADAERDYIRVELFEPVASKENTFKARKFRVAVEVASCAGAGGETIKVTGNLNNVGTFVDGEFNTTTKTFTEAGAAESV
;
A
#
# COMPACT_ATOMS: atom_id res chain seq x y z
N MET A 1 -1.46 -31.08 -4.55
CA MET A 1 -1.14 -29.72 -4.09
C MET A 1 -1.87 -29.56 -2.77
N ALA A 2 -1.17 -29.35 -1.66
CA ALA A 2 -1.86 -28.96 -0.42
C ALA A 2 -2.48 -27.57 -0.66
N ASN A 3 -3.70 -27.34 -0.19
CA ASN A 3 -4.28 -26.00 -0.22
C ASN A 3 -3.52 -25.17 0.82
N GLU A 4 -2.57 -24.35 0.38
CA GLU A 4 -1.83 -23.44 1.24
C GLU A 4 -2.65 -22.16 1.43
N THR A 5 -3.03 -21.89 2.67
CA THR A 5 -3.69 -20.64 3.04
C THR A 5 -2.64 -19.58 3.31
N ILE A 6 -2.71 -18.46 2.57
CA ILE A 6 -1.82 -17.31 2.79
C ILE A 6 -2.30 -16.50 3.98
N MET A 7 -1.37 -16.20 4.89
CA MET A 7 -1.61 -15.41 6.10
C MET A 7 -1.14 -13.96 5.91
N ARG A 8 -1.71 -13.01 6.66
CA ARG A 8 -1.38 -11.57 6.54
C ARG A 8 0.12 -11.26 6.70
N PHE A 9 0.83 -12.02 7.53
CA PHE A 9 2.28 -11.85 7.73
C PHE A 9 3.14 -12.32 6.55
N GLN A 10 2.56 -13.04 5.59
CA GLN A 10 3.23 -13.40 4.33
C GLN A 10 3.11 -12.30 3.27
N ILE A 11 2.52 -11.16 3.63
CA ILE A 11 2.51 -9.93 2.82
C ILE A 11 3.24 -8.86 3.63
N ALA A 12 4.33 -8.34 3.08
CA ALA A 12 5.08 -7.24 3.68
C ALA A 12 4.76 -5.94 2.97
N ASP A 13 4.54 -4.89 3.75
CA ASP A 13 4.12 -3.59 3.27
C ASP A 13 5.19 -2.57 3.62
N TYR A 14 5.51 -1.68 2.68
CA TYR A 14 6.51 -0.65 2.88
C TYR A 14 6.01 0.71 2.42
N LEU A 15 6.23 1.73 3.25
CA LEU A 15 5.94 3.12 2.92
C LEU A 15 7.23 3.81 2.49
N GLY A 16 7.20 4.49 1.35
CA GLY A 16 8.28 5.35 0.89
C GLY A 16 8.37 6.58 1.79
N ILE A 17 9.54 6.83 2.36
CA ILE A 17 9.87 8.01 3.15
C ILE A 17 10.75 8.91 2.29
N PRO A 18 10.29 10.11 1.90
CA PRO A 18 11.08 11.01 1.08
C PRO A 18 12.29 11.50 1.88
N GLY A 19 13.50 11.25 1.37
CA GLY A 19 14.74 11.88 1.83
C GLY A 19 15.15 13.06 0.93
N ASP A 20 16.31 13.64 1.21
CA ASP A 20 16.81 14.83 0.48
C ASP A 20 17.15 14.53 -1.00
N SER A 21 17.63 13.32 -1.29
CA SER A 21 17.99 12.87 -2.64
C SER A 21 17.22 11.65 -3.12
N ASP A 22 16.84 10.76 -2.19
CA ASP A 22 16.28 9.45 -2.50
C ASP A 22 15.14 9.10 -1.56
N THR A 23 14.22 8.26 -2.02
CA THR A 23 13.15 7.69 -1.20
C THR A 23 13.65 6.41 -0.54
N THR A 24 13.60 6.33 0.78
CA THR A 24 13.85 5.10 1.53
C THR A 24 12.53 4.39 1.81
N TYR A 25 12.55 3.09 2.13
CA TYR A 25 11.32 2.33 2.38
C TYR A 25 11.29 1.83 3.84
N ALA A 26 10.29 2.28 4.59
CA ALA A 26 10.05 1.87 5.97
C ALA A 26 9.02 0.74 6.01
N LEU A 27 9.29 -0.31 6.80
CA LEU A 27 8.39 -1.45 6.95
C LEU A 27 7.13 -1.01 7.73
N MET A 28 5.95 -1.33 7.20
CA MET A 28 4.65 -1.09 7.83
C MET A 28 4.25 -2.31 8.68
N GLY A 29 5.10 -2.63 9.65
CA GLY A 29 5.01 -3.83 10.48
C GLY A 29 4.52 -3.51 11.89
N ALA A 30 5.47 -3.38 12.82
CA ALA A 30 5.14 -3.02 14.20
C ALA A 30 4.34 -1.71 14.26
N GLY A 31 3.29 -1.69 15.07
CA GLY A 31 2.37 -0.56 15.17
C GLY A 31 1.25 -0.57 14.13
N PHE A 32 1.27 -1.41 13.08
CA PHE A 32 0.12 -1.57 12.18
C PHE A 32 -0.81 -2.68 12.69
N ASN A 33 -2.02 -2.30 13.10
CA ASN A 33 -3.07 -3.22 13.53
C ASN A 33 -3.85 -3.78 12.34
N THR A 34 -4.12 -2.93 11.34
CA THR A 34 -4.73 -3.31 10.06
C THR A 34 -4.10 -2.52 8.91
N LEU A 35 -4.05 -3.14 7.73
CA LEU A 35 -3.66 -2.51 6.46
C LEU A 35 -4.17 -3.40 5.32
N ASP A 36 -5.45 -3.26 5.02
CA ASP A 36 -6.16 -4.11 4.06
C ASP A 36 -6.02 -3.55 2.63
N GLU A 37 -6.27 -4.38 1.62
CA GLU A 37 -6.40 -3.91 0.23
C GLU A 37 -7.86 -4.02 -0.19
N ASN A 38 -8.47 -2.88 -0.48
CA ASN A 38 -9.83 -2.79 -1.01
C ASN A 38 -9.75 -2.38 -2.49
N PRO A 39 -9.87 -3.30 -3.47
CA PRO A 39 -9.70 -2.98 -4.88
C PRO A 39 -10.69 -1.95 -5.44
N ALA A 40 -11.86 -1.80 -4.80
CA ALA A 40 -12.92 -0.85 -5.15
C ALA A 40 -13.21 -0.76 -6.66
N ALA A 41 -13.75 -1.84 -7.23
CA ALA A 41 -14.10 -1.94 -8.63
C ALA A 41 -15.16 -0.91 -9.04
N GLN A 42 -14.94 -0.26 -10.18
CA GLN A 42 -15.86 0.70 -10.79
C GLN A 42 -16.65 0.00 -11.90
N LEU A 43 -17.98 -0.01 -11.81
CA LEU A 43 -18.85 -0.73 -12.75
C LEU A 43 -19.54 0.23 -13.73
N ASP A 44 -19.71 -0.21 -14.98
CA ASP A 44 -20.69 0.33 -15.92
C ASP A 44 -21.84 -0.64 -16.04
N THR A 45 -23.06 -0.21 -15.72
CA THR A 45 -24.25 -1.06 -15.82
C THR A 45 -25.19 -0.47 -16.87
N LYS A 46 -25.58 -1.29 -17.86
CA LYS A 46 -26.47 -0.90 -18.94
C LYS A 46 -27.59 -1.93 -19.12
N ALA A 47 -28.79 -1.46 -19.42
CA ALA A 47 -29.92 -2.28 -19.85
C ALA A 47 -30.55 -1.62 -21.08
N TYR A 48 -30.69 -2.36 -22.18
CA TYR A 48 -31.38 -1.86 -23.36
C TYR A 48 -32.89 -2.08 -23.27
N ILE A 49 -33.68 -1.39 -24.10
CA ILE A 49 -35.17 -1.37 -24.03
C ILE A 49 -35.79 -2.77 -24.09
N ASN A 50 -35.15 -3.69 -24.81
CA ASN A 50 -35.64 -5.06 -24.97
C ASN A 50 -34.96 -6.05 -24.00
N ASP A 51 -34.10 -5.57 -23.10
CA ASP A 51 -33.45 -6.40 -22.10
C ASP A 51 -34.33 -6.53 -20.86
N LYS A 52 -34.50 -7.76 -20.40
CA LYS A 52 -35.19 -8.05 -19.14
C LYS A 52 -34.29 -7.84 -17.91
N ALA A 53 -32.98 -7.84 -18.09
CA ALA A 53 -31.97 -7.68 -17.03
C ALA A 53 -30.81 -6.80 -17.51
N ALA A 54 -30.19 -6.07 -16.59
CA ALA A 54 -29.02 -5.25 -16.90
C ALA A 54 -27.74 -6.10 -17.03
N SER A 55 -26.81 -5.64 -17.86
CA SER A 55 -25.45 -6.16 -17.99
C SER A 55 -24.46 -5.18 -17.36
N SER A 56 -23.47 -5.71 -16.63
CA SER A 56 -22.42 -4.91 -15.97
C SER A 56 -21.03 -5.27 -16.50
N ILE A 57 -20.17 -4.27 -16.66
CA ILE A 57 -18.74 -4.43 -16.96
C ILE A 57 -17.89 -3.68 -15.93
N VAL A 58 -16.69 -4.18 -15.62
CA VAL A 58 -15.72 -3.45 -14.79
C VAL A 58 -14.97 -2.45 -15.67
N LYS A 59 -15.06 -1.15 -15.35
CA LYS A 59 -14.38 -0.05 -16.04
C LYS A 59 -12.97 0.20 -15.51
N GLY A 60 -12.71 -0.17 -14.27
CA GLY A 60 -11.43 0.04 -13.61
C GLY A 60 -11.51 -0.29 -12.13
N TYR A 61 -10.38 -0.07 -11.45
CA TYR A 61 -10.23 -0.26 -10.01
C TYR A 61 -9.72 1.04 -9.40
N GLN A 62 -10.12 1.33 -8.16
CA GLN A 62 -9.62 2.46 -7.38
C GLN A 62 -9.19 1.98 -6.00
N PRO A 63 -8.08 1.21 -5.91
CA PRO A 63 -7.68 0.58 -4.66
C PRO A 63 -7.55 1.58 -3.50
N GLN A 64 -8.01 1.17 -2.33
CA GLN A 64 -7.85 1.90 -1.07
C GLN A 64 -7.22 0.96 -0.05
N PHE A 65 -6.29 1.49 0.74
CA PHE A 65 -5.64 0.72 1.80
C PHE A 65 -5.92 1.36 3.15
N PRO A 66 -7.06 1.02 3.80
CA PRO A 66 -7.36 1.53 5.13
C PRO A 66 -6.33 1.04 6.14
N PHE A 67 -5.88 1.93 7.02
CA PHE A 67 -4.93 1.62 8.08
C PHE A 67 -5.46 2.00 9.46
N ASP A 68 -5.15 1.16 10.45
CA ASP A 68 -5.23 1.45 11.88
C ASP A 68 -3.84 1.20 12.47
N THR A 69 -3.26 2.23 13.08
CA THR A 69 -1.92 2.14 13.66
C THR A 69 -1.89 2.65 15.10
N ASP A 70 -1.02 2.05 15.89
CA ASP A 70 -0.56 2.59 17.17
C ASP A 70 0.61 3.54 16.92
N LEU A 71 0.54 4.77 17.43
CA LEU A 71 1.58 5.78 17.27
C LEU A 71 2.83 5.38 18.07
N ILE A 72 3.82 4.81 17.37
CA ILE A 72 5.08 4.36 17.94
C ILE A 72 6.23 5.20 17.35
N LYS A 73 6.94 5.93 18.21
CA LYS A 73 7.98 6.88 17.79
C LYS A 73 9.17 6.23 17.07
N SER A 74 9.47 4.96 17.36
CA SER A 74 10.55 4.22 16.68
C SER A 74 10.17 3.75 15.28
N GLU A 75 8.89 3.73 14.94
CA GLU A 75 8.41 3.22 13.66
C GLU A 75 8.28 4.37 12.66
N GLU A 76 9.25 4.46 11.74
CA GLU A 76 9.36 5.55 10.76
C GLU A 76 8.10 5.69 9.89
N ALA A 77 7.53 4.57 9.42
CA ALA A 77 6.32 4.59 8.60
C ALA A 77 5.12 5.17 9.36
N VAL A 78 4.93 4.79 10.63
CA VAL A 78 3.85 5.32 11.47
C VAL A 78 4.05 6.80 11.73
N MET A 79 5.28 7.23 12.03
CA MET A 79 5.60 8.63 12.27
C MET A 79 5.41 9.50 11.03
N GLU A 80 5.66 8.96 9.84
CA GLU A 80 5.38 9.67 8.59
C GLU A 80 3.88 9.85 8.35
N LEU A 81 3.06 8.81 8.57
CA LEU A 81 1.60 8.94 8.51
C LEU A 81 1.11 9.99 9.52
N TYR A 82 1.60 9.94 10.76
CA TYR A 82 1.28 10.93 11.78
C TYR A 82 1.66 12.35 11.34
N LYS A 83 2.87 12.54 10.80
CA LYS A 83 3.36 13.84 10.33
C LYS A 83 2.48 14.41 9.23
N ILE A 84 2.11 13.60 8.23
CA ILE A 84 1.23 14.03 7.12
C ILE A 84 -0.07 14.61 7.67
N GLY A 85 -0.73 13.92 8.61
CA GLY A 85 -1.96 14.40 9.22
C GLY A 85 -1.76 15.57 10.17
N ARG A 86 -0.71 15.53 11.00
CA ARG A 86 -0.41 16.54 12.02
C ARG A 86 -0.04 17.89 11.42
N ASP A 87 0.69 17.87 10.30
CA ASP A 87 1.14 19.07 9.60
C ASP A 87 0.18 19.46 8.47
N GLU A 88 -0.94 18.74 8.33
CA GLU A 88 -1.97 18.95 7.30
C GLU A 88 -1.37 19.06 5.89
N LEU A 89 -0.43 18.16 5.57
CA LEU A 89 0.20 18.13 4.26
C LEU A 89 -0.85 17.85 3.18
N THR A 90 -0.68 18.43 2.00
CA THR A 90 -1.64 18.33 0.89
C THR A 90 -0.95 18.11 -0.44
N GLY A 91 -1.72 17.69 -1.45
CA GLY A 91 -1.21 17.47 -2.80
C GLY A 91 -0.04 16.50 -2.81
N ALA A 92 1.02 16.83 -3.55
CA ALA A 92 2.20 15.99 -3.68
C ALA A 92 2.90 15.71 -2.33
N ASP A 93 2.82 16.64 -1.36
CA ASP A 93 3.43 16.49 -0.04
C ASP A 93 2.68 15.48 0.85
N ALA A 94 1.43 15.15 0.50
CA ALA A 94 0.64 14.09 1.14
C ALA A 94 0.71 12.74 0.42
N GLU A 95 1.40 12.66 -0.72
CA GLU A 95 1.47 11.44 -1.50
C GLU A 95 2.78 10.67 -1.25
N ARG A 96 2.69 9.34 -1.12
CA ARG A 96 3.85 8.45 -0.89
C ARG A 96 3.89 7.31 -1.90
N ASP A 97 5.08 6.76 -2.07
CA ASP A 97 5.21 5.44 -2.67
C ASP A 97 4.81 4.39 -1.64
N TYR A 98 4.10 3.36 -2.08
CA TYR A 98 3.64 2.27 -1.23
C TYR A 98 3.90 0.94 -1.94
N ILE A 99 4.63 0.04 -1.31
CA ILE A 99 5.02 -1.24 -1.89
C ILE A 99 4.37 -2.36 -1.10
N ARG A 100 3.69 -3.25 -1.82
CA ARG A 100 3.11 -4.47 -1.27
C ARG A 100 3.85 -5.66 -1.85
N VAL A 101 4.50 -6.43 -0.97
CA VAL A 101 5.44 -7.51 -1.30
C VAL A 101 4.82 -8.86 -0.93
N GLU A 102 4.78 -9.78 -1.87
CA GLU A 102 4.22 -11.13 -1.72
C GLU A 102 5.34 -12.09 -1.29
N LEU A 103 5.55 -12.25 0.03
CA LEU A 103 6.64 -13.09 0.56
C LEU A 103 6.49 -14.57 0.22
N PHE A 104 5.30 -14.98 -0.21
CA PHE A 104 5.00 -16.33 -0.70
C PHE A 104 5.38 -16.54 -2.18
N GLU A 105 5.80 -15.48 -2.90
CA GLU A 105 6.23 -15.51 -4.31
C GLU A 105 7.71 -15.05 -4.44
N PRO A 106 8.69 -15.85 -3.97
CA PRO A 106 10.10 -15.52 -4.12
C PRO A 106 10.53 -15.55 -5.60
N VAL A 107 11.42 -14.62 -5.97
CA VAL A 107 12.04 -14.61 -7.29
C VAL A 107 13.19 -15.62 -7.30
N ALA A 108 13.11 -16.59 -8.22
CA ALA A 108 14.14 -17.62 -8.35
C ALA A 108 15.52 -16.98 -8.56
N SER A 109 16.53 -17.54 -7.87
CA SER A 109 17.93 -17.12 -7.97
C SER A 109 18.27 -15.71 -7.44
N LYS A 110 17.32 -14.99 -6.82
CA LYS A 110 17.59 -13.71 -6.15
C LYS A 110 17.29 -13.83 -4.65
N GLU A 111 18.30 -13.62 -3.83
CA GLU A 111 18.15 -13.71 -2.37
C GLU A 111 17.25 -12.58 -1.85
N ASN A 112 16.36 -12.91 -0.89
CA ASN A 112 15.44 -11.96 -0.24
C ASN A 112 14.62 -11.10 -1.20
N THR A 113 14.38 -11.58 -2.42
CA THR A 113 13.67 -10.85 -3.47
C THR A 113 12.37 -11.56 -3.81
N PHE A 114 11.27 -10.81 -3.84
CA PHE A 114 9.92 -11.33 -3.98
C PHE A 114 9.12 -10.49 -4.96
N LYS A 115 8.06 -11.05 -5.55
CA LYS A 115 7.13 -10.25 -6.37
C LYS A 115 6.50 -9.14 -5.54
N ALA A 116 6.36 -7.97 -6.14
CA ALA A 116 5.83 -6.80 -5.48
C ALA A 116 5.08 -5.89 -6.44
N ARG A 117 4.12 -5.14 -5.89
CA ARG A 117 3.42 -4.06 -6.59
C ARG A 117 3.78 -2.74 -5.92
N LYS A 118 4.22 -1.77 -6.72
CA LYS A 118 4.45 -0.39 -6.28
C LYS A 118 3.25 0.46 -6.67
N PHE A 119 2.67 1.13 -5.69
CA PHE A 119 1.60 2.09 -5.83
C PHE A 119 2.12 3.50 -5.54
N ARG A 120 1.57 4.49 -6.22
CA ARG A 120 1.56 5.86 -5.73
C ARG A 120 0.25 6.05 -4.97
N VAL A 121 0.31 6.57 -3.75
CA VAL A 121 -0.87 6.75 -2.89
C VAL A 121 -0.93 8.14 -2.31
N ALA A 122 -2.13 8.71 -2.23
CA ALA A 122 -2.42 9.89 -1.43
C ALA A 122 -2.79 9.44 -0.01
N VAL A 123 -2.03 9.90 0.98
CA VAL A 123 -2.25 9.57 2.38
C VAL A 123 -3.35 10.49 2.93
N GLU A 124 -4.48 9.89 3.28
CA GLU A 124 -5.59 10.54 3.96
C GLU A 124 -5.56 10.12 5.42
N VAL A 125 -5.17 11.04 6.32
CA VAL A 125 -5.26 10.78 7.77
C VAL A 125 -6.62 11.24 8.27
N ALA A 126 -7.43 10.28 8.73
CA ALA A 126 -8.78 10.53 9.20
C ALA A 126 -8.82 10.95 10.67
N SER A 127 -7.98 10.34 11.53
CA SER A 127 -7.89 10.76 12.93
C SER A 127 -6.55 10.40 13.58
N CYS A 128 -6.14 11.25 14.53
CA CYS A 128 -5.07 11.00 15.51
C CYS A 128 -5.69 11.08 16.91
N ALA A 129 -6.12 9.95 17.47
CA ALA A 129 -6.96 9.92 18.68
C ALA A 129 -6.45 8.92 19.72
N GLY A 130 -6.58 9.24 21.01
CA GLY A 130 -6.29 8.32 22.11
C GLY A 130 -6.98 8.75 23.38
N ALA A 131 -7.56 7.80 24.12
CA ALA A 131 -8.16 8.08 25.43
C ALA A 131 -7.08 8.24 26.51
N GLY A 132 -7.48 8.78 27.68
CA GLY A 132 -6.56 8.93 28.81
C GLY A 132 -5.99 7.58 29.26
N GLY A 133 -4.67 7.39 29.10
CA GLY A 133 -3.97 6.16 29.45
C GLY A 133 -3.83 5.15 28.31
N GLU A 134 -4.35 5.44 27.12
CA GLU A 134 -4.23 4.60 25.93
C GLU A 134 -3.20 5.16 24.93
N THR A 135 -2.68 4.29 24.06
CA THR A 135 -1.82 4.70 22.93
C THR A 135 -2.62 5.54 21.95
N ILE A 136 -2.00 6.60 21.40
CA ILE A 136 -2.61 7.37 20.31
C ILE A 136 -2.68 6.47 19.08
N LYS A 137 -3.85 6.39 18.46
CA LYS A 137 -4.03 5.75 17.17
C LYS A 137 -3.99 6.76 16.03
N VAL A 138 -3.34 6.38 14.94
CA VAL A 138 -3.42 7.09 13.66
C VAL A 138 -4.18 6.21 12.69
N THR A 139 -5.31 6.69 12.21
CA THR A 139 -6.21 5.96 11.31
C THR A 139 -6.46 6.77 10.04
N GLY A 140 -6.68 6.08 8.94
CA GLY A 140 -6.85 6.73 7.64
C GLY A 140 -6.85 5.75 6.48
N ASN A 141 -6.62 6.26 5.28
CA ASN A 141 -6.52 5.49 4.04
C ASN A 141 -5.29 5.89 3.24
N LEU A 142 -4.69 4.91 2.56
CA LEU A 142 -3.85 5.17 1.40
C LEU A 142 -4.71 5.05 0.15
N ASN A 143 -4.96 6.17 -0.52
CA ASN A 143 -5.83 6.22 -1.69
C ASN A 143 -4.98 6.12 -2.96
N ASN A 144 -5.26 5.15 -3.83
CA ASN A 144 -4.48 4.95 -5.05
C ASN A 144 -4.48 6.18 -5.97
N VAL A 145 -3.29 6.54 -6.47
CA VAL A 145 -3.06 7.59 -7.47
C VAL A 145 -2.51 6.93 -8.72
N GLY A 146 -3.32 6.88 -9.79
CA GLY A 146 -2.91 6.30 -11.07
C GLY A 146 -3.00 4.78 -11.10
N THR A 147 -1.98 4.13 -11.65
CA THR A 147 -1.91 2.66 -11.79
C THR A 147 -0.67 2.14 -11.10
N PHE A 148 -0.76 0.95 -10.51
CA PHE A 148 0.39 0.31 -9.89
C PHE A 148 1.42 -0.12 -10.94
N VAL A 149 2.66 -0.25 -10.51
CA VAL A 149 3.76 -0.80 -11.29
C VAL A 149 4.09 -2.18 -10.74
N ASP A 150 4.05 -3.19 -11.61
CA ASP A 150 4.50 -4.54 -11.28
C ASP A 150 6.02 -4.59 -11.19
N GLY A 151 6.54 -5.41 -10.28
CA GLY A 151 7.97 -5.57 -10.11
C GLY A 151 8.35 -6.62 -9.07
N GLU A 152 9.56 -6.45 -8.57
CA GLU A 152 10.12 -7.25 -7.49
C GLU A 152 10.72 -6.33 -6.42
N PHE A 153 10.77 -6.80 -5.18
CA PHE A 153 11.32 -6.05 -4.06
C PHE A 153 12.29 -6.90 -3.26
N ASN A 154 13.47 -6.35 -2.97
CA ASN A 154 14.43 -6.96 -2.06
C ASN A 154 14.19 -6.47 -0.63
N THR A 155 13.80 -7.36 0.28
CA THR A 155 13.42 -7.00 1.66
C THR A 155 14.60 -6.64 2.56
N THR A 156 15.83 -6.95 2.14
CA THR A 156 17.07 -6.61 2.86
C THR A 156 17.59 -5.24 2.44
N THR A 157 17.78 -5.04 1.13
CA THR A 157 18.29 -3.77 0.58
C THR A 157 17.20 -2.71 0.46
N LYS A 158 15.92 -3.12 0.59
CA LYS A 158 14.73 -2.27 0.47
C LYS A 158 14.65 -1.59 -0.89
N THR A 159 14.89 -2.36 -1.95
CA THR A 159 14.98 -1.86 -3.33
C THR A 159 13.86 -2.47 -4.17
N PHE A 160 13.16 -1.62 -4.93
CA PHE A 160 12.16 -2.03 -5.90
C PHE A 160 12.74 -2.01 -7.31
N THR A 161 12.44 -3.05 -8.09
CA THR A 161 12.83 -3.16 -9.50
C THR A 161 11.57 -3.39 -10.33
N GLU A 162 11.31 -2.51 -11.30
CA GLU A 162 10.16 -2.61 -12.19
C GLU A 162 10.24 -3.84 -13.11
N ALA A 163 9.12 -4.52 -13.32
CA ALA A 163 9.05 -5.65 -14.24
C ALA A 163 9.27 -5.16 -15.68
N GLY A 164 10.28 -5.72 -16.36
CA GLY A 164 10.63 -5.32 -17.73
C GLY A 164 11.68 -4.22 -17.83
N ALA A 165 12.13 -3.63 -16.71
CA ALA A 165 13.39 -2.89 -16.65
C ALA A 165 14.55 -3.90 -16.72
N ALA A 166 14.80 -4.44 -17.92
CA ALA A 166 16.06 -5.13 -18.19
C ALA A 166 17.19 -4.13 -17.92
N GLU A 167 18.14 -4.50 -17.06
CA GLU A 167 19.40 -3.78 -16.90
C GLU A 167 19.95 -3.48 -18.30
N SER A 168 20.04 -2.19 -18.63
CA SER A 168 20.79 -1.76 -19.80
C SER A 168 22.24 -2.19 -19.59
N VAL A 169 22.63 -3.27 -20.27
CA VAL A 169 24.01 -3.72 -20.44
C VAL A 169 24.83 -2.64 -21.14
#